data_AF-A0A535LEK2-F1
#
_entry.id   AF-A0A535LEK2-F1
#
_cell.length_a   1.000
_cell.length_b   1.000
_cell.length_c   1.000
_cell.angle_alpha   90.00
_cell.angle_beta   90.00
_cell.angle_gamma   90.00
#
_symmetry.space_group_name_H-M   'P 1'
#
loop_
_entity.id
_entity.type
_entity.pdbx_description
1 polymer ?
#
loop_
_entity_poly.entity_id
_entity_poly.type
_entity_poly.pdbx_seq_one_letter_code
_entity_poly.pdbx_strand_id
1 'polypeptide(L)'
;MQTKRNVVQFDTGRDIEDEDLAASPGARTRQKLLLVVLLVVMLSTLLFLDAILPLAGFWFHTALLTQTGSWALLPTHIFFPGWAVTSSVSSLTPTPPSIALSWLQIPLLIMSMLLVFLAYAFALHRVPLSIINYRSILYSTLLLGLLCILVPVVTSSDIYSYISYARMGVIYHLNPLTTLPTAINNDPTFVHLYWSSQPSAYGPTWVAISSLLQWLTLPFGRQSLLPMVLALRFSGLLAHVCSTLLIWSITGQLQ
;
A
#
# COMPACT_ATOMS: atom_id res chain seq x y z
N MET A 1 34.53 -71.87 -43.41
CA MET A 1 34.94 -71.29 -42.12
C MET A 1 34.18 -69.98 -41.92
N GLN A 2 33.06 -70.01 -41.18
CA GLN A 2 32.29 -68.81 -40.83
C GLN A 2 32.18 -68.76 -39.31
N THR A 3 32.85 -67.77 -38.74
CA THR A 3 32.96 -67.53 -37.29
C THR A 3 31.69 -66.82 -36.83
N LYS A 4 30.87 -67.46 -35.97
CA LYS A 4 29.74 -66.81 -35.31
C LYS A 4 30.28 -65.77 -34.31
N ARG A 5 29.92 -64.50 -34.51
CA ARG A 5 30.17 -63.41 -33.56
C ARG A 5 29.11 -63.47 -32.45
N ASN A 6 29.52 -63.71 -31.21
CA ASN A 6 28.65 -63.51 -30.05
C ASN A 6 28.49 -62.01 -29.82
N VAL A 7 27.28 -61.50 -30.03
CA VAL A 7 26.91 -60.13 -29.67
C VAL A 7 26.49 -60.16 -28.21
N VAL A 8 27.29 -59.51 -27.35
CA VAL A 8 26.92 -59.24 -25.96
C VAL A 8 25.89 -58.11 -25.99
N GLN A 9 24.66 -58.43 -25.60
CA GLN A 9 23.58 -57.47 -25.48
C GLN A 9 23.74 -56.78 -24.12
N PHE A 10 24.14 -55.50 -24.14
CA PHE A 10 24.12 -54.67 -22.94
C PHE A 10 22.67 -54.32 -22.63
N ASP A 11 22.17 -54.85 -21.52
CA ASP A 11 20.90 -54.47 -20.92
C ASP A 11 21.08 -53.09 -20.25
N THR A 12 20.79 -52.02 -20.98
CA THR A 12 20.72 -50.65 -20.44
C THR A 12 19.32 -50.31 -19.90
N GLY A 13 18.54 -51.33 -19.52
CA GLY A 13 17.13 -51.20 -19.12
C GLY A 13 16.86 -51.14 -17.61
N ARG A 14 17.88 -50.92 -16.77
CA ARG A 14 17.69 -50.73 -15.32
C ARG A 14 18.49 -49.54 -14.82
N ASP A 15 17.86 -48.78 -13.94
CA ASP A 15 18.41 -47.69 -13.13
C ASP A 15 18.19 -46.26 -13.65
N ILE A 16 17.07 -46.03 -14.34
CA ILE A 16 16.36 -44.76 -14.18
C ILE A 16 15.01 -45.12 -13.53
N GLU A 17 15.09 -45.53 -12.27
CA GLU A 17 14.03 -45.15 -11.36
C GLU A 17 14.05 -43.63 -11.35
N ASP A 18 13.22 -43.03 -12.20
CA ASP A 18 12.57 -41.77 -11.88
C ASP A 18 11.80 -42.03 -10.58
N GLU A 19 12.55 -42.06 -9.48
CA GLU A 19 12.04 -41.75 -8.17
C GLU A 19 11.49 -40.34 -8.35
N ASP A 20 10.18 -40.30 -8.61
CA ASP A 20 9.33 -39.14 -8.46
C ASP A 20 9.71 -38.53 -7.10
N LEU A 21 10.67 -37.60 -7.11
CA LEU A 21 11.04 -36.72 -6.01
C LEU A 21 9.91 -35.71 -5.80
N ALA A 22 8.67 -36.21 -5.75
CA ALA A 22 7.52 -35.54 -5.23
C ALA A 22 7.88 -35.16 -3.80
N ALA A 23 8.26 -33.90 -3.62
CA ALA A 23 8.63 -33.33 -2.33
C ALA A 23 7.65 -33.83 -1.27
N SER A 24 8.18 -34.48 -0.22
CA SER A 24 7.32 -35.16 0.75
C SER A 24 6.20 -34.23 1.23
N PRO A 25 4.99 -34.73 1.54
CA PRO A 25 3.87 -33.90 1.97
C PRO A 25 4.25 -32.91 3.10
N GLY A 26 5.22 -33.29 3.94
CA GLY A 26 5.79 -32.44 4.98
C GLY A 26 6.60 -31.24 4.44
N ALA A 27 7.37 -31.40 3.36
CA ALA A 27 8.15 -30.33 2.74
C ALA A 27 7.25 -29.24 2.13
N ARG A 28 6.21 -29.64 1.39
CA ARG A 28 5.23 -28.71 0.80
C ARG A 28 4.45 -27.94 1.87
N THR A 29 4.13 -28.61 2.99
CA THR A 29 3.46 -27.98 4.13
C THR A 29 4.36 -26.93 4.80
N ARG A 30 5.64 -27.25 5.03
CA ARG A 30 6.62 -26.28 5.58
C ARG A 30 6.79 -25.05 4.68
N GLN A 31 6.80 -25.24 3.37
CA GLN A 31 6.91 -24.14 2.41
C GLN A 31 5.68 -23.23 2.41
N LYS A 32 4.46 -23.78 2.49
CA LYS A 32 3.23 -22.98 2.63
C LYS A 32 3.23 -22.21 3.95
N LEU A 33 3.66 -22.84 5.04
CA LEU A 33 3.82 -22.16 6.33
C LEU A 33 4.81 -21.01 6.24
N LEU A 34 5.93 -21.19 5.53
CA LEU A 34 6.91 -20.13 5.30
C LEU A 34 6.27 -18.90 4.61
N LEU A 35 5.45 -19.09 3.57
CA LEU A 35 4.74 -17.98 2.91
C LEU A 35 3.86 -17.19 3.89
N VAL A 36 3.09 -17.90 4.71
CA VAL A 36 2.21 -17.28 5.70
C VAL A 36 3.03 -16.52 6.74
N VAL A 37 4.11 -17.12 7.25
CA VAL A 37 5.00 -16.46 8.21
C VAL A 37 5.61 -15.19 7.63
N LEU A 38 6.12 -15.23 6.40
CA LEU A 38 6.70 -14.06 5.73
C LEU A 38 5.67 -12.95 5.50
N LEU A 39 4.45 -13.30 5.09
CA LEU A 39 3.36 -12.34 4.95
C LEU A 39 3.00 -11.70 6.29
N VAL A 40 2.92 -12.49 7.37
CA VAL A 40 2.67 -11.98 8.72
C VAL A 40 3.79 -11.06 9.18
N VAL A 41 5.06 -11.39 8.91
CA VAL A 41 6.21 -10.52 9.19
C VAL A 41 6.08 -9.19 8.45
N MET A 42 5.78 -9.22 7.14
CA MET A 42 5.58 -8.00 6.35
C MET A 42 4.44 -7.14 6.89
N LEU A 43 3.27 -7.75 7.17
CA LEU A 43 2.13 -7.08 7.78
C LEU A 43 2.51 -6.44 9.12
N SER A 44 3.29 -7.16 9.95
CA SER A 44 3.74 -6.65 11.25
C SER A 44 4.68 -5.46 11.10
N THR A 45 5.62 -5.51 10.15
CA THR A 45 6.52 -4.37 9.88
C THR A 45 5.77 -3.15 9.36
N LEU A 46 4.75 -3.33 8.51
CA LEU A 46 3.89 -2.23 8.05
C LEU A 46 3.02 -1.69 9.18
N LEU A 47 2.46 -2.54 10.03
CA LEU A 47 1.70 -2.13 11.20
C LEU A 47 2.56 -1.34 12.21
N PHE A 48 3.83 -1.71 12.33
CA PHE A 48 4.78 -0.97 13.16
C PHE A 48 5.11 0.40 12.57
N LEU A 49 5.34 0.49 11.25
CA LEU A 49 5.47 1.77 10.55
C LEU A 49 4.22 2.64 10.74
N ASP A 50 3.03 2.05 10.59
CA ASP A 50 1.74 2.69 10.82
C ASP A 50 1.61 3.27 12.24
N ALA A 51 2.08 2.53 13.25
CA ALA A 51 2.09 3.00 14.64
C ALA A 51 3.00 4.22 14.85
N ILE A 52 4.07 4.37 14.07
CA ILE A 52 5.07 5.45 14.18
C ILE A 52 4.64 6.72 13.46
N LEU A 53 4.00 6.57 12.29
CA LEU A 53 3.63 7.69 11.43
C LEU A 53 2.85 8.82 12.14
N PRO A 54 1.89 8.56 13.05
CA PRO A 54 1.12 9.63 13.69
C PRO A 54 1.82 10.19 14.94
N LEU A 55 3.05 9.81 15.30
CA LEU A 55 3.74 10.36 16.47
C LEU A 55 3.95 11.88 16.38
N ALA A 56 3.94 12.55 17.55
CA ALA A 56 3.94 14.01 17.65
C ALA A 56 5.16 14.75 17.07
N GLY A 57 6.27 14.07 16.82
CA GLY A 57 7.46 14.64 16.19
C GLY A 57 7.35 14.79 14.68
N PHE A 58 6.27 14.30 14.06
CA PHE A 58 6.07 14.37 12.61
C PHE A 58 4.97 15.35 12.19
N TRP A 59 5.16 15.92 11.00
CA TRP A 59 4.25 16.88 10.38
C TRP A 59 3.52 16.26 9.18
N PHE A 60 2.73 15.22 9.45
CA PHE A 60 1.85 14.61 8.45
C PHE A 60 0.43 15.14 8.59
N HIS A 61 -0.36 15.10 7.53
CA HIS A 61 -1.76 15.48 7.62
C HIS A 61 -2.63 14.28 8.04
N THR A 62 -3.77 14.54 8.68
CA THR A 62 -4.72 13.47 8.99
C THR A 62 -5.25 12.82 7.72
N ALA A 63 -5.59 11.53 7.77
CA ALA A 63 -6.35 10.86 6.74
C ALA A 63 -7.86 10.92 6.97
N LEU A 64 -8.31 11.73 7.95
CA LEU A 64 -9.69 11.84 8.42
C LEU A 64 -10.26 10.54 9.02
N LEU A 65 -9.56 9.41 8.94
CA LEU A 65 -9.92 8.16 9.63
C LEU A 65 -10.06 8.37 11.13
N THR A 66 -9.24 9.23 11.71
CA THR A 66 -9.28 9.57 13.14
C THR A 66 -10.58 10.28 13.55
N GLN A 67 -11.35 10.83 12.60
CA GLN A 67 -12.69 11.37 12.87
C GLN A 67 -13.73 10.26 13.13
N THR A 68 -13.45 9.02 12.69
CA THR A 68 -14.33 7.86 12.91
C THR A 68 -14.08 7.15 14.25
N GLY A 69 -13.11 7.62 15.04
CA GLY A 69 -12.78 7.11 16.36
C GLY A 69 -11.28 6.88 16.56
N SER A 70 -10.91 6.52 17.80
CA SER A 70 -9.52 6.22 18.18
C SER A 70 -9.00 4.90 17.62
N TRP A 71 -9.85 4.10 16.99
CA TRP A 71 -9.47 2.78 16.44
C TRP A 71 -8.33 2.90 15.42
N ALA A 72 -8.31 3.97 14.63
CA ALA A 72 -7.27 4.21 13.63
C ALA A 72 -5.89 4.49 14.26
N LEU A 73 -5.85 4.84 15.55
CA LEU A 73 -4.63 5.07 16.33
C LEU A 73 -4.28 3.88 17.25
N LEU A 74 -5.04 2.78 17.20
CA LEU A 74 -4.77 1.60 18.04
C LEU A 74 -3.33 1.10 17.91
N PRO A 75 -2.73 0.98 16.71
CA PRO A 75 -1.34 0.55 16.59
C PRO A 75 -0.40 1.47 17.38
N THR A 76 -0.56 2.78 17.24
CA THR A 76 0.24 3.77 18.00
C THR A 76 0.07 3.62 19.50
N HIS A 77 -1.17 3.47 19.99
CA HIS A 77 -1.42 3.32 21.43
C HIS A 77 -0.91 2.00 22.01
N ILE A 78 -0.85 0.94 21.21
CA ILE A 78 -0.30 -0.37 21.62
C ILE A 78 1.23 -0.32 21.69
N PHE A 79 1.90 0.22 20.66
CA PHE A 79 3.36 0.23 20.59
C PHE A 79 4.00 1.38 21.39
N PHE A 80 3.30 2.50 21.54
CA PHE A 80 3.80 3.73 22.17
C PHE A 80 2.80 4.26 23.22
N PRO A 81 2.55 3.51 24.30
CA PRO A 81 1.59 3.91 25.33
C PRO A 81 2.02 5.23 25.98
N GLY A 82 1.09 6.21 26.02
CA GLY A 82 1.32 7.53 26.60
C GLY A 82 2.11 8.51 25.72
N TRP A 83 2.52 8.13 24.51
CA TRP A 83 3.19 9.04 23.59
C TRP A 83 2.18 9.97 22.91
N ALA A 84 2.58 11.22 22.73
CA ALA A 84 1.76 12.21 22.05
C ALA A 84 1.67 11.92 20.53
N VAL A 85 0.52 12.24 19.96
CA VAL A 85 0.18 12.11 18.54
C VAL A 85 0.27 13.50 17.89
N THR A 86 0.55 13.56 16.60
CA THR A 86 0.67 14.80 15.83
C THR A 86 -0.57 15.68 15.95
N SER A 87 -0.34 16.99 16.08
CA SER A 87 -1.42 17.97 16.31
C SER A 87 -2.37 18.09 15.10
N SER A 88 -1.92 17.71 13.91
CA SER A 88 -2.72 17.66 12.67
C SER A 88 -3.86 16.63 12.70
N VAL A 89 -3.83 15.68 13.64
CA VAL A 89 -4.90 14.71 13.87
C VAL A 89 -6.03 15.32 14.70
N SER A 90 -5.71 16.24 15.60
CA SER A 90 -6.63 16.73 16.63
C SER A 90 -6.98 18.22 16.52
N SER A 91 -6.30 18.97 15.64
CA SER A 91 -6.43 20.43 15.51
C SER A 91 -6.61 20.86 14.06
N LEU A 92 -7.55 21.79 13.84
CA LEU A 92 -7.72 22.51 12.57
C LEU A 92 -6.62 23.55 12.33
N THR A 93 -5.96 23.99 13.40
CA THR A 93 -4.77 24.86 13.36
C THR A 93 -3.61 24.09 14.00
N PRO A 94 -3.02 23.13 13.27
CA PRO A 94 -1.94 22.32 13.83
C PRO A 94 -0.74 23.20 14.15
N THR A 95 -0.01 22.84 15.21
CA THR A 95 1.22 23.52 15.64
C THR A 95 2.43 22.68 15.27
N PRO A 96 3.45 23.24 14.59
CA PRO A 96 4.61 22.49 14.12
C PRO A 96 5.28 21.73 15.26
N PRO A 97 5.78 20.50 15.01
CA PRO A 97 6.46 19.71 16.03
C PRO A 97 7.73 20.42 16.47
N SER A 98 8.13 20.20 17.72
CA SER A 98 9.42 20.70 18.18
C SER A 98 10.56 19.97 17.48
N ILE A 99 11.57 20.71 17.03
CA ILE A 99 12.73 20.16 16.31
C ILE A 99 13.40 19.04 17.12
N ALA A 100 13.54 19.23 18.44
CA ALA A 100 14.13 18.23 19.33
C ALA A 100 13.32 16.91 19.37
N LEU A 101 11.98 16.99 19.41
CA LEU A 101 11.13 15.81 19.37
C LEU A 101 11.18 15.11 18.01
N SER A 102 11.21 15.87 16.92
CA SER A 102 11.40 15.33 15.57
C SER A 102 12.71 14.55 15.47
N TRP A 103 13.84 15.11 15.92
CA TRP A 103 15.13 14.43 15.92
C TRP A 103 15.16 13.14 16.75
N LEU A 104 14.42 13.12 17.86
CA LEU A 104 14.29 11.92 18.69
C LEU A 104 13.51 10.80 17.96
N GLN A 105 12.49 11.15 17.16
CA GLN A 105 11.59 10.19 16.52
C GLN A 105 11.99 9.81 15.09
N ILE A 106 12.76 10.63 14.37
CA ILE A 106 13.26 10.33 13.02
C ILE A 106 13.98 8.97 12.93
N PRO A 107 14.90 8.60 13.86
CA PRO A 107 15.57 7.30 13.81
C PRO A 107 14.58 6.13 13.84
N LEU A 108 13.51 6.24 14.62
CA LEU A 108 12.46 5.22 14.71
C LEU A 108 11.72 5.06 13.39
N LEU A 109 11.37 6.17 12.71
CA LEU A 109 10.78 6.14 11.38
C LEU A 109 11.72 5.48 10.36
N ILE A 110 12.99 5.90 10.31
CA ILE A 110 13.99 5.31 9.40
C ILE A 110 14.14 3.80 9.67
N MET A 111 14.26 3.40 10.93
CA MET A 111 14.37 1.99 11.31
C MET A 111 13.15 1.18 10.86
N SER A 112 11.93 1.69 11.05
CA SER A 112 10.71 1.01 10.61
C SER A 112 10.64 0.86 9.09
N MET A 113 11.04 1.90 8.32
CA MET A 113 11.13 1.81 6.86
C MET A 113 12.16 0.76 6.43
N LEU A 114 13.35 0.76 7.06
CA LEU A 114 14.37 -0.25 6.79
C LEU A 114 13.87 -1.66 7.11
N LEU A 115 13.12 -1.86 8.19
CA LEU A 115 12.54 -3.15 8.53
C LEU A 115 11.56 -3.66 7.47
N VAL A 116 10.72 -2.78 6.89
CA VAL A 116 9.83 -3.14 5.78
C VAL A 116 10.63 -3.60 4.57
N PHE A 117 11.69 -2.87 4.19
CA PHE A 117 12.56 -3.26 3.07
C PHE A 117 13.34 -4.55 3.35
N LEU A 118 13.85 -4.74 4.56
CA LEU A 118 14.55 -5.95 4.96
C LEU A 118 13.63 -7.17 4.97
N ALA A 119 12.40 -7.03 5.48
CA ALA A 119 11.39 -8.09 5.43
C ALA A 119 11.04 -8.47 3.98
N TYR A 120 10.89 -7.47 3.10
CA TYR A 120 10.67 -7.69 1.67
C TYR A 120 11.84 -8.40 0.99
N ALA A 121 13.08 -7.91 1.19
CA ALA A 121 14.28 -8.53 0.62
C ALA A 121 14.49 -9.96 1.15
N PHE A 122 14.23 -10.19 2.43
CA PHE A 122 14.28 -11.51 3.03
C PHE A 122 13.22 -12.45 2.43
N ALA A 123 11.99 -11.96 2.22
CA ALA A 123 10.94 -12.74 1.57
C ALA A 123 11.34 -13.10 0.12
N LEU A 124 11.86 -12.15 -0.66
CA LEU A 124 12.37 -12.41 -2.01
C LEU A 124 13.46 -13.49 -2.02
N HIS A 125 14.37 -13.46 -1.05
CA HIS A 125 15.47 -14.42 -0.97
C HIS A 125 15.03 -15.82 -0.52
N ARG A 126 13.96 -15.92 0.29
CA ARG A 126 13.55 -17.17 0.94
C ARG A 126 12.41 -17.90 0.25
N VAL A 127 11.57 -17.21 -0.53
CA VAL A 127 10.42 -17.82 -1.17
C VAL A 127 10.85 -18.54 -2.45
N PRO A 128 10.71 -19.87 -2.54
CA PRO A 128 10.97 -20.58 -3.78
C PRO A 128 9.89 -20.29 -4.83
N LEU A 129 10.27 -20.15 -6.09
CA LEU A 129 9.32 -19.87 -7.18
C LEU A 129 8.25 -20.96 -7.35
N SER A 130 8.59 -22.22 -7.02
CA SER A 130 7.71 -23.39 -7.18
C SER A 130 6.44 -23.36 -6.32
N ILE A 131 6.37 -22.51 -5.30
CA ILE A 131 5.20 -22.39 -4.42
C ILE A 131 4.41 -21.10 -4.65
N ILE A 132 4.95 -20.15 -5.42
CA ILE A 132 4.26 -18.92 -5.75
C ILE A 132 3.19 -19.26 -6.77
N ASN A 133 1.94 -18.94 -6.45
CA ASN A 133 0.84 -19.01 -7.39
C ASN A 133 0.14 -17.65 -7.42
N TYR A 134 -0.66 -17.45 -8.46
CA TYR A 134 -1.48 -16.25 -8.64
C TYR A 134 -2.26 -15.85 -7.38
N ARG A 135 -2.86 -16.82 -6.67
CA ARG A 135 -3.67 -16.55 -5.47
C ARG A 135 -2.81 -15.99 -4.34
N SER A 136 -1.61 -16.53 -4.13
CA SER A 136 -0.68 -16.05 -3.11
C SER A 136 -0.29 -14.58 -3.36
N ILE A 137 -0.01 -14.21 -4.61
CA ILE A 137 0.32 -12.83 -4.98
C ILE A 137 -0.91 -11.92 -4.82
N LEU A 138 -2.08 -12.35 -5.29
CA LEU A 138 -3.30 -11.58 -5.15
C LEU A 138 -3.66 -11.33 -3.67
N TYR A 139 -3.60 -12.36 -2.83
CA TYR A 139 -3.91 -12.23 -1.42
C TYR A 139 -2.89 -11.37 -0.67
N SER A 140 -1.59 -11.47 -0.98
CA SER A 140 -0.59 -10.59 -0.36
C SER A 140 -0.79 -9.14 -0.78
N THR A 141 -1.03 -8.87 -2.08
CA THR A 141 -1.38 -7.54 -2.60
C THR A 141 -2.60 -6.96 -1.90
N LEU A 142 -3.67 -7.75 -1.75
CA LEU A 142 -4.90 -7.31 -1.09
C LEU A 142 -4.70 -7.04 0.40
N LEU A 143 -4.04 -7.94 1.13
CA LEU A 143 -3.87 -7.82 2.58
C LEU A 143 -2.95 -6.66 2.96
N LEU A 144 -1.79 -6.54 2.30
CA LEU A 144 -0.86 -5.43 2.52
C LEU A 144 -1.49 -4.10 2.09
N GLY A 145 -2.14 -4.09 0.94
CA GLY A 145 -2.79 -2.91 0.41
C GLY A 145 -3.97 -2.43 1.26
N LEU A 146 -4.77 -3.35 1.82
CA LEU A 146 -5.85 -3.02 2.75
C LEU A 146 -5.31 -2.37 4.03
N LEU A 147 -4.19 -2.85 4.56
CA LEU A 147 -3.53 -2.22 5.70
C LEU A 147 -3.11 -0.77 5.37
N CYS A 148 -2.55 -0.54 4.17
CA CYS A 148 -2.20 0.81 3.72
C CYS A 148 -3.42 1.75 3.60
N ILE A 149 -4.62 1.24 3.31
CA ILE A 149 -5.85 2.04 3.30
C ILE A 149 -6.21 2.54 4.71
N LEU A 150 -5.82 1.82 5.76
CA LEU A 150 -6.22 2.11 7.14
C LEU A 150 -5.26 3.04 7.89
N VAL A 151 -4.15 3.44 7.26
CA VAL A 151 -3.14 4.32 7.89
C VAL A 151 -3.75 5.66 8.30
N PRO A 152 -3.64 6.10 9.58
CA PRO A 152 -4.41 7.24 10.10
C PRO A 152 -3.91 8.59 9.56
N VAL A 153 -2.74 8.63 8.93
CA VAL A 153 -2.15 9.84 8.34
C VAL A 153 -1.94 9.70 6.84
N VAL A 154 -1.82 10.83 6.16
CA VAL A 154 -1.39 10.89 4.76
C VAL A 154 0.03 11.44 4.71
N THR A 155 0.90 10.70 4.01
CA THR A 155 2.32 11.05 3.85
C THR A 155 2.55 12.11 2.77
N SER A 156 1.54 12.40 1.95
CA SER A 156 1.55 13.46 0.94
C SER A 156 0.28 14.32 1.04
N SER A 157 0.46 15.64 0.93
CA SER A 157 -0.62 16.62 0.89
C SER A 157 -1.37 16.64 -0.45
N ASP A 158 -0.82 16.00 -1.49
CA ASP A 158 -1.40 15.95 -2.83
C ASP A 158 -2.82 15.35 -2.86
N ILE A 159 -3.15 14.49 -1.89
CA ILE A 159 -4.51 13.96 -1.75
C ILE A 159 -5.55 15.08 -1.63
N TYR A 160 -5.22 16.17 -0.92
CA TYR A 160 -6.08 17.33 -0.75
C TYR A 160 -6.12 18.19 -2.01
N SER A 161 -5.04 18.23 -2.79
CA SER A 161 -5.06 18.84 -4.12
C SER A 161 -6.03 18.10 -5.05
N TYR A 162 -6.00 16.76 -5.08
CA TYR A 162 -6.94 15.96 -5.88
C TYR A 162 -8.39 16.21 -5.50
N ILE A 163 -8.67 16.23 -4.19
CA ILE A 163 -10.00 16.52 -3.66
C ILE A 163 -10.43 17.94 -4.06
N SER A 164 -9.56 18.93 -3.87
CA SER A 164 -9.85 20.33 -4.22
C SER A 164 -10.21 20.48 -5.69
N TYR A 165 -9.37 19.97 -6.60
CA TYR A 165 -9.61 20.07 -8.04
C TYR A 165 -10.88 19.33 -8.48
N ALA A 166 -11.15 18.16 -7.90
CA ALA A 166 -12.36 17.40 -8.20
C ALA A 166 -13.62 18.15 -7.72
N ARG A 167 -13.57 18.75 -6.52
CA ARG A 167 -14.68 19.55 -5.98
C ARG A 167 -14.91 20.81 -6.80
N MET A 168 -13.85 21.49 -7.24
CA MET A 168 -13.96 22.63 -8.16
C MET A 168 -14.77 22.27 -9.41
N GLY A 169 -14.47 21.14 -10.06
CA GLY A 169 -15.19 20.69 -11.24
C GLY A 169 -16.62 20.21 -10.96
N VAL A 170 -16.79 19.36 -9.95
CA VAL A 170 -18.05 18.65 -9.70
C VAL A 170 -19.08 19.49 -8.95
N ILE A 171 -18.63 20.25 -7.94
CA ILE A 171 -19.50 20.98 -7.00
C ILE A 171 -19.66 22.44 -7.41
N TYR A 172 -18.59 23.06 -7.89
CA TYR A 172 -18.55 24.49 -8.21
C TYR A 172 -18.58 24.78 -9.71
N HIS A 173 -18.56 23.75 -10.55
CA HIS A 173 -18.57 23.87 -12.02
C HIS A 173 -17.45 24.76 -12.58
N LEU A 174 -16.30 24.78 -11.88
CA LEU A 174 -15.10 25.50 -12.28
C LEU A 174 -14.14 24.55 -13.00
N ASN A 175 -13.38 25.06 -13.96
CA ASN A 175 -12.33 24.27 -14.59
C ASN A 175 -11.04 24.33 -13.75
N PRO A 176 -10.63 23.26 -13.05
CA PRO A 176 -9.44 23.29 -12.19
C PRO A 176 -8.13 23.39 -12.98
N LEU A 177 -8.14 23.17 -14.30
CA LEU A 177 -6.95 23.31 -15.15
C LEU A 177 -6.61 24.79 -15.42
N THR A 178 -7.55 25.70 -15.21
CA THR A 178 -7.38 27.14 -15.48
C THR A 178 -7.76 28.01 -14.29
N THR A 179 -8.55 27.50 -13.35
CA THR A 179 -9.05 28.24 -12.21
C THR A 179 -8.22 27.93 -10.97
N LEU A 180 -7.98 28.96 -10.15
CA LEU A 180 -7.25 28.83 -8.89
C LEU A 180 -8.15 28.26 -7.78
N PRO A 181 -7.62 27.42 -6.88
CA PRO A 181 -8.34 26.94 -5.70
C PRO A 181 -8.84 28.04 -4.76
N THR A 182 -8.27 29.24 -4.80
CA THR A 182 -8.77 30.41 -4.05
C THR A 182 -10.22 30.76 -4.38
N ALA A 183 -10.73 30.36 -5.54
CA ALA A 183 -12.13 30.52 -5.91
C ALA A 183 -13.10 29.69 -5.04
N ILE A 184 -12.60 28.68 -4.33
CA ILE A 184 -13.36 27.82 -3.41
C ILE A 184 -12.82 27.91 -1.97
N ASN A 185 -12.34 29.08 -1.56
CA ASN A 185 -11.76 29.30 -0.23
C ASN A 185 -12.68 28.94 0.96
N ASN A 186 -14.00 28.96 0.75
CA ASN A 186 -15.01 28.57 1.73
C ASN A 186 -15.26 27.06 1.78
N ASP A 187 -14.66 26.26 0.88
CA ASP A 187 -14.82 24.81 0.87
C ASP A 187 -14.00 24.15 2.00
N PRO A 188 -14.52 23.11 2.69
CA PRO A 188 -13.79 22.42 3.77
C PRO A 188 -12.42 21.89 3.37
N THR A 189 -12.19 21.57 2.09
CA THR A 189 -10.89 21.08 1.61
C THR A 189 -9.81 22.16 1.63
N PHE A 190 -10.18 23.44 1.58
CA PHE A 190 -9.22 24.52 1.34
C PHE A 190 -8.22 24.68 2.47
N VAL A 191 -8.62 24.43 3.72
CA VAL A 191 -7.74 24.49 4.90
C VAL A 191 -6.61 23.46 4.86
N HIS A 192 -6.78 22.38 4.10
CA HIS A 192 -5.79 21.31 3.95
C HIS A 192 -4.91 21.48 2.71
N LEU A 193 -5.21 22.45 1.86
CA LEU A 193 -4.56 22.62 0.58
C LEU A 193 -3.24 23.40 0.72
N TYR A 194 -2.14 22.78 0.31
CA TYR A 194 -0.83 23.43 0.31
C TYR A 194 -0.66 24.38 -0.90
N TRP A 195 -1.03 23.91 -2.10
CA TRP A 195 -0.88 24.66 -3.35
C TRP A 195 -2.18 25.39 -3.74
N SER A 196 -2.45 26.53 -3.11
CA SER A 196 -3.69 27.30 -3.34
C SER A 196 -3.59 28.37 -4.44
N SER A 197 -2.37 28.80 -4.78
CA SER A 197 -2.08 29.90 -5.70
C SER A 197 -1.78 29.48 -7.14
N GLN A 198 -2.05 28.22 -7.50
CA GLN A 198 -1.88 27.72 -8.87
C GLN A 198 -3.02 26.80 -9.28
N PRO A 199 -3.35 26.71 -10.60
CA PRO A 199 -4.27 25.71 -11.11
C PRO A 199 -3.74 24.29 -10.93
N SER A 200 -4.51 23.31 -11.35
CA SER A 200 -4.14 21.90 -11.27
C SER A 200 -2.76 21.62 -11.87
N ALA A 201 -1.84 21.14 -11.04
CA ALA A 201 -0.56 20.58 -11.47
C ALA A 201 -0.71 19.22 -12.18
N TYR A 202 -1.90 18.62 -12.12
CA TYR A 202 -2.20 17.33 -12.74
C TYR A 202 -2.94 17.49 -14.05
N GLY A 203 -2.67 16.57 -14.98
CA GLY A 203 -3.26 16.56 -16.31
C GLY A 203 -4.76 16.23 -16.33
N PRO A 204 -5.43 16.50 -17.47
CA PRO A 204 -6.88 16.39 -17.62
C PRO A 204 -7.43 14.99 -17.33
N THR A 205 -6.69 13.93 -17.68
CA THR A 205 -7.10 12.54 -17.42
C THR A 205 -7.25 12.27 -15.92
N TRP A 206 -6.29 12.72 -15.11
CA TRP A 206 -6.36 12.52 -13.66
C TRP A 206 -7.45 13.36 -13.03
N VAL A 207 -7.63 14.61 -13.48
CA VAL A 207 -8.74 15.47 -13.07
C VAL A 207 -10.09 14.82 -13.38
N ALA A 208 -10.25 14.18 -14.54
CA ALA A 208 -11.48 13.48 -14.89
C ALA A 208 -11.74 12.27 -13.98
N ILE A 209 -10.70 11.46 -13.69
CA ILE A 209 -10.80 10.32 -12.77
C ILE A 209 -11.18 10.80 -11.36
N SER A 210 -10.48 11.79 -10.82
CA SER A 210 -10.77 12.31 -9.47
C SER A 210 -12.15 12.97 -9.41
N SER A 211 -12.59 13.64 -10.48
CA SER A 211 -13.95 14.20 -10.59
C SER A 211 -15.01 13.09 -10.60
N LEU A 212 -14.79 11.97 -11.30
CA LEU A 212 -15.69 10.83 -11.27
C LEU A 212 -15.80 10.25 -9.85
N LEU A 213 -14.67 10.05 -9.16
CA LEU A 213 -14.67 9.61 -7.77
C LEU A 213 -15.38 10.61 -6.84
N GLN A 214 -15.18 11.90 -7.05
CA GLN A 214 -15.86 12.94 -6.27
C GLN A 214 -17.37 12.92 -6.51
N TRP A 215 -17.82 12.72 -7.75
CA TRP A 215 -19.24 12.58 -8.09
C TRP A 215 -19.87 11.36 -7.42
N LEU A 216 -19.19 10.21 -7.46
CA LEU A 216 -19.63 8.97 -6.80
C LEU A 216 -19.70 9.11 -5.27
N THR A 217 -18.89 9.99 -4.69
CA THR A 217 -18.84 10.19 -3.24
C THR A 217 -19.81 11.26 -2.72
N LEU A 218 -20.42 12.08 -3.59
CA LEU A 218 -21.38 13.12 -3.20
C LEU A 218 -22.54 12.62 -2.31
N PRO A 219 -23.17 11.45 -2.57
CA PRO A 219 -24.26 10.95 -1.74
C PRO A 219 -23.86 10.70 -0.27
N PHE A 220 -22.57 10.52 0.00
CA PHE A 220 -22.04 10.24 1.35
C PHE A 220 -21.67 11.51 2.13
N GLY A 221 -21.99 12.70 1.60
CA GLY A 221 -21.91 13.98 2.32
C GLY A 221 -21.05 15.01 1.61
N ARG A 222 -21.67 16.09 1.13
CA ARG A 222 -21.00 17.17 0.39
C ARG A 222 -19.90 17.88 1.20
N GLN A 223 -20.08 18.05 2.50
CA GLN A 223 -19.10 18.72 3.38
C GLN A 223 -18.05 17.75 3.94
N SER A 224 -18.27 16.44 3.80
CA SER A 224 -17.34 15.43 4.29
C SER A 224 -16.26 15.16 3.25
N LEU A 225 -15.01 15.16 3.68
CA LEU A 225 -13.87 14.81 2.82
C LEU A 225 -13.51 13.32 2.95
N LEU A 226 -13.95 12.65 4.02
CA LEU A 226 -13.62 11.26 4.33
C LEU A 226 -14.02 10.27 3.22
N PRO A 227 -15.24 10.32 2.65
CA PRO A 227 -15.61 9.43 1.54
C PRO A 227 -14.66 9.55 0.34
N MET A 228 -14.22 10.76 0.02
CA MET A 228 -13.31 11.01 -1.09
C MET A 228 -11.88 10.56 -0.77
N VAL A 229 -11.40 10.76 0.46
CA VAL A 229 -10.10 10.21 0.91
C VAL A 229 -10.09 8.69 0.80
N LEU A 230 -11.15 8.03 1.28
CA LEU A 230 -11.30 6.58 1.15
C LEU A 230 -11.37 6.14 -0.32
N ALA A 231 -12.16 6.82 -1.14
CA ALA A 231 -12.27 6.52 -2.58
C ALA A 231 -10.91 6.61 -3.29
N LEU A 232 -10.10 7.62 -2.99
CA LEU A 232 -8.74 7.74 -3.51
C LEU A 232 -7.84 6.59 -3.04
N ARG A 233 -7.90 6.21 -1.76
CA ARG A 233 -7.14 5.06 -1.22
C ARG A 233 -7.55 3.73 -1.85
N PHE A 234 -8.84 3.48 -1.99
CA PHE A 234 -9.36 2.31 -2.71
C PHE A 234 -8.98 2.33 -4.18
N SER A 235 -8.97 3.49 -4.83
CA SER A 235 -8.50 3.62 -6.22
C SER A 235 -7.02 3.26 -6.36
N GLY A 236 -6.19 3.62 -5.36
CA GLY A 236 -4.79 3.21 -5.28
C GLY A 236 -4.62 1.70 -5.13
N LEU A 237 -5.42 1.07 -4.24
CA LEU A 237 -5.43 -0.40 -4.11
C LEU A 237 -5.90 -1.08 -5.38
N LEU A 238 -6.96 -0.57 -6.02
CA LEU A 238 -7.47 -1.11 -7.28
C LEU A 238 -6.40 -1.01 -8.38
N ALA A 239 -5.73 0.14 -8.52
CA ALA A 239 -4.63 0.30 -9.45
C ALA A 239 -3.47 -0.67 -9.15
N HIS A 240 -3.16 -0.91 -7.88
CA HIS A 240 -2.13 -1.87 -7.48
C HIS A 240 -2.53 -3.31 -7.84
N VAL A 241 -3.77 -3.71 -7.57
CA VAL A 241 -4.32 -5.02 -7.98
C VAL A 241 -4.29 -5.15 -9.50
N CYS A 242 -4.80 -4.18 -10.25
CA CYS A 242 -4.74 -4.17 -11.73
C CYS A 242 -3.31 -4.31 -12.24
N SER A 243 -2.33 -3.65 -11.58
CA SER A 243 -0.92 -3.77 -11.93
C SER A 243 -0.39 -5.18 -11.66
N THR A 244 -0.74 -5.78 -10.51
CA THR A 244 -0.42 -7.17 -10.20
C THR A 244 -1.01 -8.14 -11.23
N LEU A 245 -2.28 -7.96 -11.60
CA LEU A 245 -2.97 -8.77 -12.61
C LEU A 245 -2.30 -8.64 -13.98
N LEU A 246 -1.97 -7.41 -14.38
CA LEU A 246 -1.32 -7.14 -15.66
C LEU A 246 0.06 -7.80 -15.71
N ILE A 247 0.88 -7.61 -14.67
CA ILE A 247 2.21 -8.23 -14.57
C ILE A 247 2.05 -9.75 -14.65
N TRP A 248 1.15 -10.35 -13.87
CA TRP A 248 0.90 -11.79 -13.91
C TRP A 248 0.42 -12.26 -15.30
N SER A 249 -0.42 -11.50 -15.99
CA SER A 249 -0.88 -11.86 -17.33
C SER A 249 0.24 -11.90 -18.37
N ILE A 250 1.26 -11.04 -18.20
CA ILE A 250 2.41 -10.95 -19.11
C ILE A 250 3.48 -11.99 -18.73
N THR A 251 3.82 -12.11 -17.45
CA THR A 251 4.94 -12.94 -16.98
C THR A 251 4.52 -14.35 -16.55
N GLY A 252 3.29 -14.53 -16.09
CA GLY A 252 2.76 -15.84 -15.69
C GLY A 252 2.53 -16.79 -16.87
N GLN A 253 2.51 -16.28 -18.10
CA GLN A 253 2.53 -17.10 -19.32
C GLN A 253 3.93 -17.65 -19.66
N LEU A 254 4.98 -17.15 -18.99
CA LEU A 254 6.38 -17.54 -19.22
C LEU A 254 6.89 -18.60 -18.22
N GLN A 255 6.04 -19.02 -17.27
CA GLN A 255 6.32 -20.09 -16.30
C GLN A 255 5.76 -21.42 -16.80
#